data_AF-A0A3S4UCC7-F1
#
_entry.id   AF-A0A3S4UCC7-F1
#
_cell.length_a   1.000
_cell.length_b   1.000
_cell.length_c   1.000
_cell.angle_alpha   90.00
_cell.angle_beta   90.00
_cell.angle_gamma   90.00
#
_symmetry.space_group_name_H-M   'P 1'
#
loop_
_entity.id
_entity.type
_entity.pdbx_description
1 polymer ?
#
loop_
_entity_poly.entity_id
_entity_poly.type
_entity_poly.pdbx_seq_one_letter_code
_entity_poly.pdbx_strand_id
1 'polypeptide(L)' 'MKVIPNDKETTLRELTPAKVTGTLSVPVGRLRKLAMGGEYLAAFTVGDQLLWGAAEPVRRILKQLVA' A
#
# COMPACT_ATOMS: atom_id res chain seq x y z
N MET A 1 2.53 1.86 7.85
CA MET A 1 2.65 0.87 6.76
C MET A 1 2.23 -0.48 7.32
N LYS A 2 1.40 -1.26 6.60
CA LYS A 2 0.87 -2.54 7.09
C LYS A 2 1.22 -3.65 6.10
N VAL A 3 1.87 -4.72 6.59
CA VAL A 3 2.12 -5.93 5.81
C VAL A 3 0.97 -6.91 6.05
N ILE A 4 0.30 -7.33 4.98
CA ILE A 4 -0.83 -8.25 5.03
C ILE A 4 -0.31 -9.70 4.92
N PRO A 5 -0.63 -10.58 5.88
CA PRO A 5 -0.24 -11.99 5.81
C PRO A 5 -0.81 -12.69 4.56
N ASN A 6 -0.14 -13.77 4.14
CA ASN A 6 -0.52 -14.54 2.95
C ASN A 6 -1.61 -15.58 3.24
N ASP A 7 -2.68 -15.16 3.92
CA ASP A 7 -3.90 -15.95 4.05
C ASP A 7 -5.03 -15.30 3.23
N LYS A 8 -5.90 -16.15 2.68
CA LYS A 8 -6.95 -15.73 1.74
C LYS A 8 -7.94 -14.77 2.40
N GLU A 9 -8.37 -15.08 3.62
CA GLU A 9 -9.38 -14.32 4.33
C GLU A 9 -8.90 -12.90 4.66
N THR A 10 -7.70 -12.78 5.23
CA THR A 10 -7.12 -11.47 5.57
C THR A 10 -6.81 -10.67 4.31
N THR A 11 -6.34 -11.31 3.23
CA THR A 11 -6.13 -10.61 1.94
C THR A 11 -7.43 -9.99 1.43
N LEU A 12 -8.52 -10.76 1.40
CA LEU A 12 -9.82 -10.29 0.88
C LEU A 12 -10.41 -9.18 1.76
N ARG A 13 -10.13 -9.19 3.07
CA ARG A 13 -10.60 -8.16 4.00
C ARG A 13 -9.75 -6.89 3.97
N GLU A 14 -8.43 -7.03 3.87
CA GLU A 14 -7.50 -5.93 4.17
C GLU A 14 -6.77 -5.36 2.95
N LEU A 15 -6.68 -6.08 1.84
CA LEU A 15 -5.90 -5.70 0.65
C LEU A 15 -6.80 -5.39 -0.55
N THR A 16 -7.78 -4.52 -0.36
CA THR A 16 -8.79 -4.14 -1.37
C THR A 16 -8.99 -2.62 -1.44
N PRO A 17 -9.44 -2.08 -2.59
CA PRO A 17 -9.78 -0.66 -2.70
C PRO A 17 -10.82 -0.23 -1.67
N ALA A 18 -11.88 -1.03 -1.47
CA ALA A 18 -12.95 -0.74 -0.51
C ALA A 18 -12.44 -0.54 0.93
N LYS A 19 -11.36 -1.22 1.33
CA LYS A 19 -10.74 -1.03 2.65
C LYS A 19 -9.86 0.23 2.73
N VAL A 20 -9.26 0.63 1.62
CA VAL A 20 -8.19 1.65 1.59
C VAL A 20 -8.71 3.05 1.25
N THR A 21 -9.79 3.17 0.48
CA THR A 21 -10.39 4.45 0.07
C THR A 21 -10.57 5.40 1.26
N GLY A 22 -10.14 6.66 1.09
CA GLY A 22 -10.21 7.72 2.09
C GLY A 22 -9.17 7.62 3.21
N THR A 23 -8.22 6.67 3.15
CA THR A 23 -7.21 6.48 4.19
C THR A 23 -5.79 6.75 3.69
N LEU A 24 -4.90 7.16 4.60
CA LEU A 24 -3.45 7.25 4.33
C LEU A 24 -2.72 5.90 4.40
N SER A 25 -3.46 4.80 4.57
CA SER A 25 -2.89 3.47 4.63
C SER A 25 -2.46 3.00 3.25
N VAL A 26 -1.27 2.42 3.17
CA VAL A 26 -0.75 1.76 1.95
C VAL A 26 -0.40 0.32 2.34
N PRO A 27 -1.40 -0.60 2.38
CA PRO A 27 -1.14 -2.00 2.68
C PRO A 27 -0.44 -2.71 1.52
N VAL A 28 0.51 -3.56 1.86
CA VAL A 28 1.20 -4.45 0.92
C VAL A 28 1.05 -5.89 1.39
N GLY A 29 0.77 -6.82 0.49
CA GLY A 29 0.65 -8.23 0.79
C GLY A 29 1.00 -9.10 -0.42
N ARG A 30 0.61 -10.37 -0.37
CA ARG A 30 0.94 -11.37 -1.42
C ARG A 30 2.45 -11.52 -1.65
N LEU A 31 3.23 -11.29 -0.60
CA LEU A 31 4.68 -11.34 -0.61
C LEU A 31 5.15 -12.79 -0.71
N ARG A 32 5.65 -13.20 -1.88
CA ARG A 32 6.17 -14.57 -2.09
C ARG A 32 7.27 -14.58 -3.12
N LYS A 33 8.19 -15.55 -3.02
CA LYS A 33 9.17 -15.80 -4.08
C LYS A 33 8.45 -16.25 -5.36
N LEU A 34 8.93 -15.77 -6.50
CA LEU A 34 8.45 -16.20 -7.81
C LEU A 34 9.16 -17.49 -8.24
N ALA A 35 8.52 -18.25 -9.11
CA ALA A 35 9.09 -19.50 -9.64
C ALA A 35 10.36 -19.28 -10.50
N MET A 36 10.64 -18.03 -10.89
CA MET A 36 11.80 -17.65 -11.71
C MET A 36 13.12 -17.71 -10.94
N GLY A 37 13.08 -17.62 -9.60
CA GLY A 37 14.29 -17.58 -8.77
C GLY A 37 14.06 -16.96 -7.40
N GLY A 38 14.93 -17.30 -6.44
CA GLY A 38 14.85 -16.83 -5.04
C GLY A 38 15.10 -15.32 -4.88
N GLU A 39 15.62 -14.67 -5.91
CA GLU A 39 15.84 -13.23 -6.02
C GLU A 39 14.59 -12.46 -6.44
N TYR A 40 13.59 -13.14 -7.01
CA TYR A 40 12.36 -12.51 -7.49
C TYR A 40 11.24 -12.57 -6.45
N LEU A 41 10.71 -11.40 -6.06
CA LEU A 41 9.64 -11.25 -5.09
C LEU A 41 8.38 -10.70 -5.76
N ALA A 42 7.24 -11.39 -5.60
CA ALA A 42 5.93 -10.86 -5.93
C ALA A 42 5.43 -9.98 -4.78
N ALA A 43 4.73 -8.90 -5.09
CA ALA A 43 4.02 -8.07 -4.12
C ALA A 43 2.75 -7.51 -4.77
N PHE A 44 1.72 -7.29 -3.96
CA PHE A 44 0.52 -6.57 -4.37
C PHE A 44 0.20 -5.51 -3.32
N THR A 45 -0.08 -4.29 -3.77
CA THR A 45 -0.32 -3.13 -2.90
C THR A 45 -1.56 -2.39 -3.36
N VAL A 46 -2.23 -1.73 -2.43
CA VAL A 46 -3.37 -0.84 -2.71
C VAL A 46 -3.12 0.49 -2.02
N GLY A 47 -3.50 1.60 -2.65
CA GLY A 47 -3.37 2.95 -2.11
C GLY A 47 -4.49 3.84 -2.62
N ASP A 48 -4.86 4.85 -1.84
CA ASP A 48 -5.81 5.86 -2.29
C ASP A 48 -5.12 6.87 -3.24
N GLN A 49 -5.70 7.02 -4.44
CA GLN A 49 -5.16 7.85 -5.51
C GLN A 49 -5.21 9.35 -5.19
N LEU A 50 -6.24 9.84 -4.50
CA LEU A 50 -6.40 11.27 -4.24
C LEU A 50 -5.58 11.74 -3.03
N LEU A 51 -5.17 10.80 -2.16
CA LEU A 51 -4.34 11.10 -1.00
C LEU A 51 -2.86 11.01 -1.31
N TRP A 52 -2.22 9.85 -1.12
CA TRP A 52 -0.79 9.70 -1.41
C TRP A 52 -0.46 9.85 -2.89
N GLY A 53 -1.41 9.52 -3.78
CA GLY A 53 -1.25 9.73 -5.22
C GLY A 53 -1.41 11.18 -5.68
N ALA A 54 -1.84 12.12 -4.82
CA ALA A 54 -2.03 13.53 -5.18
C ALA A 54 -1.84 14.53 -4.03
N ALA A 55 -2.79 14.63 -3.10
CA ALA A 55 -2.86 15.76 -2.16
C ALA A 55 -1.82 15.71 -1.03
N GLU A 56 -1.52 14.53 -0.49
CA GLU A 56 -0.66 14.43 0.69
C GLU A 56 0.80 14.83 0.45
N PRO A 57 1.45 14.44 -0.66
CA PRO A 57 2.78 14.94 -0.98
C PRO A 57 2.85 16.47 -1.00
N VAL A 58 1.85 17.13 -1.60
CA VAL A 58 1.77 18.60 -1.67
C VAL A 58 1.64 19.23 -0.28
N ARG A 59 0.75 18.70 0.57
CA ARG A 59 0.59 19.19 1.95
C ARG A 59 1.89 19.04 2.75
N ARG A 60 2.58 17.90 2.61
CA ARG A 60 3.82 17.61 3.36
C ARG A 60 5.01 18.45 2.91
N ILE A 61 5.14 18.78 1.63
CA ILE A 61 6.21 19.67 1.17
C ILE A 61 5.94 21.10 1.63
N LEU A 62 4.70 21.58 1.53
CA LEU A 62 4.34 22.91 2.02
C LEU A 62 4.68 23.06 3.51
N LYS A 63 4.35 22.05 4.33
CA LYS A 63 4.67 22.06 5.77
C LYS A 63 6.17 22.19 6.04
N GLN A 64 7.03 21.57 5.22
CA GLN A 64 8.50 21.66 5.38
C GLN A 64 9.08 23.01 4.94
N LEU A 65 8.37 23.74 4.07
CA LEU A 65 8.84 25.04 3.58
C LEU A 65 8.47 26.20 4.52
N VAL A 66 7.40 26.03 5.30
CA VAL A 66 6.87 27.09 6.18
C VAL A 66 7.16 26.86 7.66
N ALA A 67 7.69 25.69 8.03
CA ALA A 67 8.10 25.35 9.39
C ALA A 67 9.63 25.22 9.44
#